data_AF-A0A0D7A9V8-F1
#
_entry.id   AF-A0A0D7A9V8-F1
#
_cell.length_a   1.000
_cell.length_b   1.000
_cell.length_c   1.000
_cell.angle_alpha   90.00
_cell.angle_beta   90.00
_cell.angle_gamma   90.00
#
_symmetry.space_group_name_H-M   'P 1'
#
loop_
_entity.id
_entity.type
_entity.pdbx_description
1 polymer ?
#
loop_
_entity_poly.entity_id
_entity_poly.type
_entity_poly.pdbx_seq_one_letter_code
_entity_poly.pdbx_strand_id
1 'polypeptide(L)'
;MPELSMSPIPFTPMGCYTQEHHNIINKVHEGDFLQPVDKKGHFREDFFPPVVMPVIAHTPWVLCNMPIPPGLYDKVIECVRAKIESGTYESSSSSYRSCWFTVLNKDGVSLHLVHNLQPLNAAMIQDSGVPPFTEQTAESMGDHACYGCLDLYVGYDERVLAPDLRDFTTFQTPLGTF
;
A
#
# COMPACT_ATOMS: atom_id res chain seq x y z
N MET A 1 10.20 -38.65 -3.05
CA MET A 1 10.21 -37.48 -3.97
C MET A 1 10.75 -37.96 -5.31
N PRO A 2 10.15 -37.56 -6.45
CA PRO A 2 10.76 -37.83 -7.75
C PRO A 2 12.10 -37.09 -7.88
N GLU A 3 13.10 -37.74 -8.48
CA GLU A 3 14.37 -37.11 -8.82
C GLU A 3 14.14 -36.09 -9.94
N LEU A 4 14.50 -34.83 -9.68
CA LEU A 4 14.41 -33.74 -10.66
C LEU A 4 15.73 -33.67 -11.43
N SER A 5 15.64 -33.46 -12.75
CA SER A 5 16.81 -33.30 -13.63
C SER A 5 17.61 -32.05 -13.25
N MET A 6 18.93 -32.21 -13.09
CA MET A 6 19.89 -31.11 -12.86
C MET A 6 20.11 -30.21 -14.09
N SER A 7 19.62 -30.65 -15.26
CA SER A 7 19.65 -29.86 -16.49
C SER A 7 18.26 -29.24 -16.70
N PRO A 8 18.07 -27.95 -16.40
CA PRO A 8 16.79 -27.29 -16.62
C PRO A 8 16.49 -27.20 -18.12
N ILE A 9 15.25 -27.51 -18.48
CA ILE A 9 14.73 -27.35 -19.84
C ILE A 9 14.75 -25.84 -20.18
N PRO A 10 15.06 -25.42 -21.42
CA PRO A 10 14.97 -24.00 -21.79
C PRO A 10 13.60 -23.42 -21.43
N PHE A 11 13.59 -22.28 -20.74
CA PHE A 11 12.36 -21.64 -20.30
C PHE A 11 11.45 -21.35 -21.50
N THR A 12 10.24 -21.90 -21.46
CA THR A 12 9.19 -21.63 -22.43
C THR A 12 8.03 -20.98 -21.67
N PRO A 13 7.67 -19.72 -21.96
CA PRO A 13 6.61 -19.03 -21.22
C PRO A 13 5.27 -19.76 -21.42
N MET A 14 4.77 -20.40 -20.35
CA MET A 14 3.48 -21.09 -20.33
C MET A 14 2.37 -20.11 -19.96
N GLY A 15 1.89 -19.33 -20.94
CA GLY A 15 0.66 -18.54 -20.84
C GLY A 15 0.61 -17.48 -19.73
N CYS A 16 -0.42 -16.65 -19.77
CA CYS A 16 -0.76 -15.75 -18.67
C CYS A 16 -1.63 -16.49 -17.64
N TYR A 17 -1.76 -15.92 -16.44
CA TYR A 17 -2.73 -16.35 -15.45
C TYR A 17 -4.14 -16.44 -16.07
N THR A 18 -4.72 -17.64 -16.13
CA THR A 18 -6.01 -17.90 -16.78
C THR A 18 -7.15 -17.92 -15.78
N GLN A 19 -8.38 -17.76 -16.27
CA GLN A 19 -9.59 -17.91 -15.44
C GLN A 19 -9.67 -19.30 -14.79
N GLU A 20 -9.14 -20.32 -15.45
CA GLU A 20 -9.08 -21.68 -14.92
C GLU A 20 -8.15 -21.76 -13.69
N HIS A 21 -6.96 -21.17 -13.76
CA HIS A 21 -6.05 -21.09 -12.62
C HIS A 21 -6.66 -20.31 -11.45
N HIS A 22 -7.37 -19.21 -11.72
CA HIS A 22 -8.11 -18.47 -10.71
C HIS A 22 -9.18 -19.32 -10.01
N ASN A 23 -9.96 -20.08 -10.78
CA ASN A 23 -11.01 -20.92 -10.22
C ASN A 23 -10.41 -22.06 -9.37
N ILE A 24 -9.26 -22.61 -9.76
CA ILE A 24 -8.54 -23.62 -8.98
C ILE A 24 -8.07 -23.03 -7.64
N ILE A 25 -7.43 -21.86 -7.66
CA ILE A 25 -6.96 -21.21 -6.43
C ILE A 25 -8.12 -20.92 -5.48
N ASN A 26 -9.22 -20.34 -5.98
CA ASN A 26 -10.39 -20.06 -5.14
C ASN A 26 -11.03 -21.32 -4.56
N LYS A 27 -11.04 -22.43 -5.30
CA LYS A 27 -11.54 -23.71 -4.78
C LYS A 27 -10.68 -24.26 -3.64
N VAL A 28 -9.36 -24.06 -3.69
CA VAL A 28 -8.41 -24.57 -2.69
C VAL A 28 -8.36 -23.67 -1.45
N HIS A 29 -8.54 -22.36 -1.62
CA HIS A 29 -8.36 -21.37 -0.55
C HIS A 29 -9.68 -20.73 -0.07
N GLU A 30 -10.81 -21.40 -0.27
CA GLU A 30 -12.16 -20.97 0.16
C GLU A 30 -12.57 -19.55 -0.27
N GLY A 31 -11.87 -18.96 -1.25
CA GLY A 31 -12.13 -17.61 -1.77
C GLY A 31 -11.47 -16.45 -0.99
N ASP A 32 -10.64 -16.72 0.01
CA ASP A 32 -10.02 -15.67 0.84
C ASP A 32 -8.67 -15.17 0.32
N PHE A 33 -8.09 -15.85 -0.68
CA PHE A 33 -6.72 -15.57 -1.13
C PHE A 33 -6.62 -14.51 -2.23
N LEU A 34 -7.66 -14.34 -3.06
CA LEU A 34 -7.70 -13.41 -4.20
C LEU A 34 -8.97 -12.56 -4.17
N GLN A 35 -9.21 -11.91 -3.04
CA GLN A 35 -10.42 -11.12 -2.85
C GLN A 35 -10.42 -9.89 -3.77
N PRO A 36 -11.60 -9.47 -4.27
CA PRO A 36 -11.73 -8.23 -5.02
C PRO A 36 -11.35 -7.03 -4.15
N VAL A 37 -10.93 -5.93 -4.79
CA VAL A 37 -10.45 -4.70 -4.13
C VAL A 37 -11.43 -4.16 -3.07
N ASP A 38 -12.74 -4.36 -3.29
CA ASP A 38 -13.80 -3.92 -2.39
C ASP A 38 -13.85 -4.69 -1.06
N LYS A 39 -13.19 -5.85 -1.00
CA LYS A 39 -13.00 -6.67 0.20
C LYS A 39 -11.55 -6.59 0.67
N LYS A 40 -11.08 -5.37 0.88
CA LYS A 40 -9.75 -5.13 1.45
C LYS A 40 -9.67 -5.73 2.85
N GLY A 41 -8.69 -6.60 3.06
CA GLY A 41 -8.39 -7.16 4.36
C GLY A 41 -7.59 -6.18 5.24
N HIS A 42 -7.47 -6.52 6.52
CA HIS A 42 -6.45 -6.00 7.41
C HIS A 42 -5.68 -7.18 8.00
N PHE A 43 -4.42 -6.95 8.37
CA PHE A 43 -3.69 -7.96 9.13
C PHE A 43 -4.36 -8.17 10.49
N ARG A 44 -4.32 -9.41 10.97
CA ARG A 44 -4.77 -9.73 12.32
C ARG A 44 -3.91 -8.99 13.34
N GLU A 45 -4.56 -8.22 14.21
CA GLU A 45 -3.89 -7.42 15.24
C GLU A 45 -3.06 -8.26 16.22
N ASP A 46 -3.43 -9.52 16.45
CA ASP A 46 -2.67 -10.47 17.28
C ASP A 46 -1.25 -10.72 16.76
N PHE A 47 -1.06 -10.64 15.44
CA PHE A 47 0.24 -10.86 14.78
C PHE A 47 0.92 -9.54 14.46
N PHE A 48 0.13 -8.55 14.05
CA PHE A 48 0.61 -7.24 13.64
C PHE A 48 -0.13 -6.19 14.46
N PRO A 49 0.36 -5.84 15.65
CA PRO A 49 -0.25 -4.79 16.44
C PRO A 49 -0.20 -3.45 15.67
N PRO A 50 -1.07 -2.50 16.02
CA PRO A 50 -1.11 -1.19 15.39
C PRO A 50 0.28 -0.53 15.37
N VAL A 51 0.64 0.03 14.23
CA VAL A 51 1.97 0.60 13.99
C VAL A 51 2.14 1.85 14.85
N VAL A 52 3.26 1.90 15.56
CA VAL A 52 3.69 3.07 16.34
C VAL A 52 4.85 3.73 15.59
N MET A 53 4.68 5.01 15.27
CA MET A 53 5.69 5.87 14.65
C MET A 53 6.44 6.65 15.76
N PRO A 54 7.69 6.29 16.07
CA PRO A 54 8.48 7.07 17.02
C PRO A 54 8.83 8.42 16.40
N VAL A 55 8.52 9.50 17.11
CA VAL A 55 8.79 10.88 16.65
C VAL A 55 9.60 11.64 17.70
N ILE A 56 10.48 12.53 17.26
CA ILE A 56 11.16 13.47 18.15
C ILE A 56 10.20 14.59 18.56
N ALA A 57 10.53 15.33 19.63
CA ALA A 57 9.78 16.53 19.98
C ALA A 57 9.84 17.56 18.84
N HIS A 58 8.68 18.01 18.37
CA HIS A 58 8.55 18.96 17.27
C HIS A 58 7.30 19.83 17.42
N THR A 59 7.21 20.86 16.58
CA THR A 59 6.01 21.69 16.47
C THR A 59 5.15 21.16 15.32
N PRO A 60 3.81 21.07 15.49
CA PRO A 60 2.93 20.71 14.39
C PRO A 60 3.14 21.59 13.17
N TRP A 61 3.23 20.98 12.00
CA TRP A 61 3.35 21.70 10.73
C TRP A 61 1.99 21.99 10.13
N VAL A 62 1.84 23.17 9.54
CA VAL A 62 0.66 23.57 8.79
C VAL A 62 1.11 24.03 7.40
N LEU A 63 0.93 23.16 6.41
CA LEU A 63 1.32 23.42 5.03
C LEU A 63 0.10 23.71 4.17
N CYS A 64 0.24 24.68 3.27
CA CYS A 64 -0.77 24.98 2.25
C CYS A 64 -0.74 23.91 1.15
N ASN A 65 -1.93 23.52 0.70
CA ASN A 65 -2.08 22.61 -0.43
C ASN A 65 -1.71 23.31 -1.74
N MET A 66 -1.18 22.52 -2.68
CA MET A 66 -1.10 22.97 -4.06
C MET A 66 -2.52 23.16 -4.65
N PRO A 67 -2.75 24.20 -5.47
CA PRO A 67 -4.02 24.40 -6.13
C PRO A 67 -4.42 23.19 -6.98
N ILE A 68 -5.66 22.73 -6.83
CA ILE A 68 -6.20 21.65 -7.66
C ILE A 68 -6.56 22.24 -9.03
N PRO A 69 -6.05 21.70 -10.14
CA PRO A 69 -6.45 22.13 -11.48
C PRO A 69 -7.97 21.98 -11.66
N PRO A 70 -8.68 22.98 -12.21
CA PRO A 70 -10.14 22.94 -12.32
C PRO A 70 -10.68 21.68 -13.03
N GLY A 71 -9.99 21.20 -14.08
CA GLY A 71 -10.39 20.00 -14.80
C GLY A 71 -10.20 18.68 -14.05
N LEU A 72 -9.51 18.69 -12.90
CA LEU A 72 -9.31 17.50 -12.05
C LEU A 72 -10.18 17.53 -10.79
N TYR A 73 -10.85 18.64 -10.49
CA TYR A 73 -11.52 18.87 -9.22
C TYR A 73 -12.57 17.81 -8.88
N ASP A 74 -13.45 17.48 -9.84
CA ASP A 74 -14.50 16.47 -9.63
C ASP A 74 -13.92 15.08 -9.40
N LYS A 75 -12.91 14.70 -10.18
CA LYS A 75 -12.21 13.41 -10.02
C LYS A 75 -11.52 13.31 -8.66
N VAL A 76 -10.93 14.40 -8.19
CA VAL A 76 -10.29 14.46 -6.87
C VAL A 76 -11.33 14.26 -5.76
N ILE A 77 -12.49 14.90 -5.86
CA ILE A 77 -13.58 14.71 -4.90
C ILE A 77 -14.04 13.24 -4.89
N GLU A 78 -14.19 12.62 -6.05
CA GLU A 78 -14.54 11.21 -6.18
C GLU A 78 -13.50 10.30 -5.50
N CYS A 79 -12.21 10.53 -5.76
CA CYS A 79 -11.13 9.76 -5.10
C CYS A 79 -11.14 9.91 -3.58
N VAL A 80 -11.38 11.12 -3.06
CA VAL A 80 -11.46 11.35 -1.60
C VAL A 80 -12.69 10.63 -1.02
N ARG A 81 -13.85 10.69 -1.68
CA ARG A 81 -15.06 9.97 -1.24
C ARG A 81 -14.85 8.47 -1.19
N ALA A 82 -14.25 7.89 -2.24
CA ALA A 82 -13.95 6.45 -2.28
C ALA A 82 -13.03 6.03 -1.11
N LYS A 83 -12.04 6.87 -0.77
CA LYS A 83 -11.16 6.60 0.39
C LYS A 83 -11.89 6.73 1.74
N ILE A 84 -12.83 7.65 1.87
CA ILE A 84 -13.69 7.75 3.06
C ILE A 84 -14.60 6.52 3.17
N GLU A 85 -15.24 6.11 2.08
CA GLU A 85 -16.12 4.93 2.04
C GLU A 85 -15.36 3.63 2.36
N SER A 86 -14.12 3.51 1.88
CA SER A 86 -13.24 2.38 2.22
C SER A 86 -12.74 2.38 3.68
N GLY A 87 -13.00 3.43 4.46
CA GLY A 87 -12.48 3.60 5.82
C GLY A 87 -10.99 3.97 5.90
N THR A 88 -10.33 4.22 4.76
CA THR A 88 -8.92 4.63 4.73
C THR A 88 -8.73 6.05 5.28
N TYR A 89 -9.72 6.93 5.08
CA TYR A 89 -9.73 8.30 5.62
C TYR A 89 -10.81 8.45 6.68
N GLU A 90 -10.43 9.00 7.82
CA GLU A 90 -11.33 9.39 8.90
C GLU A 90 -11.29 10.89 9.12
N SER A 91 -12.34 11.48 9.69
CA SER A 91 -12.35 12.93 9.95
C SER A 91 -11.37 13.27 11.07
N SER A 92 -10.59 14.32 10.89
CA SER A 92 -9.63 14.79 11.90
C SER A 92 -9.84 16.27 12.25
N SER A 93 -9.52 16.62 13.49
CA SER A 93 -9.46 17.99 14.01
C SER A 93 -8.04 18.35 14.48
N SER A 94 -7.03 17.63 13.99
CA SER A 94 -5.65 17.79 14.43
C SER A 94 -5.04 19.15 14.05
N SER A 95 -3.98 19.50 14.78
CA SER A 95 -3.17 20.70 14.50
C SER A 95 -2.16 20.48 13.36
N TYR A 96 -1.98 19.24 12.90
CA TYR A 96 -1.15 18.93 11.73
C TYR A 96 -1.92 19.17 10.44
N ARG A 97 -1.22 19.65 9.42
CA ARG A 97 -1.72 19.71 8.06
C ARG A 97 -0.60 19.51 7.08
N SER A 98 -0.56 18.34 6.46
CA SER A 98 0.36 18.02 5.39
C SER A 98 -0.21 18.49 4.03
N CYS A 99 0.69 18.96 3.15
CA CYS A 99 0.33 19.25 1.77
C CYS A 99 0.13 17.93 1.02
N TRP A 100 -0.71 17.92 0.00
CA TRP A 100 -0.83 16.81 -0.95
C TRP A 100 -1.06 17.34 -2.36
N PHE A 101 -0.89 16.45 -3.34
CA PHE A 101 -1.14 16.73 -4.75
C PHE A 101 -1.62 15.48 -5.47
N THR A 102 -2.07 15.64 -6.71
CA THR A 102 -2.50 14.52 -7.54
C THR A 102 -1.49 14.23 -8.64
N VAL A 103 -1.36 12.94 -8.95
CA VAL A 103 -0.57 12.43 -10.07
C VAL A 103 -1.48 11.58 -10.95
N LEU A 104 -1.37 11.75 -12.26
CA LEU A 104 -2.03 10.87 -13.23
C LEU A 104 -1.30 9.54 -13.30
N ASN A 105 -2.08 8.47 -13.27
CA ASN A 105 -1.55 7.12 -13.48
C ASN A 105 -1.05 6.89 -14.90
N LYS A 106 -0.35 5.77 -15.08
CA LYS A 106 0.11 5.31 -16.40
C LYS A 106 -1.03 5.12 -17.42
N ASP A 107 -2.26 4.92 -16.93
CA ASP A 107 -3.46 4.82 -17.76
C ASP A 107 -3.91 6.18 -18.34
N GLY A 108 -3.38 7.30 -17.85
CA GLY A 108 -3.72 8.66 -18.25
C GLY A 108 -5.11 9.13 -17.79
N VAL A 109 -5.84 8.32 -17.03
CA VAL A 109 -7.24 8.60 -16.67
C VAL A 109 -7.46 8.63 -15.17
N SER A 110 -6.89 7.66 -14.43
CA SER A 110 -7.05 7.58 -12.98
C SER A 110 -6.05 8.48 -12.25
N LEU A 111 -6.45 8.94 -11.07
CA LEU A 111 -5.67 9.83 -10.23
C LEU A 111 -5.21 9.10 -8.97
N HIS A 112 -3.96 9.36 -8.59
CA HIS A 112 -3.45 9.04 -7.26
C HIS A 112 -3.22 10.31 -6.46
N LEU A 113 -3.78 10.34 -5.25
CA LEU A 113 -3.48 11.37 -4.26
C LEU A 113 -2.18 11.01 -3.56
N VAL A 114 -1.21 11.93 -3.62
CA VAL A 114 0.11 11.80 -3.00
C VAL A 114 0.20 12.78 -1.84
N HIS A 115 0.34 12.24 -0.64
CA HIS A 115 0.56 13.03 0.58
C HIS A 115 2.03 13.38 0.72
N ASN A 116 2.34 14.67 0.85
CA ASN A 116 3.69 15.12 1.10
C ASN A 116 4.01 14.98 2.60
N LEU A 117 4.46 13.80 2.98
CA LEU A 117 4.86 13.44 4.35
C LEU A 117 6.34 13.77 4.64
N GLN A 118 7.01 14.59 3.83
CA GLN A 118 8.38 15.03 4.13
C GLN A 118 8.54 15.65 5.54
N PRO A 119 7.61 16.49 6.03
CA PRO A 119 7.70 17.01 7.40
C PRO A 119 7.63 15.90 8.46
N LEU A 120 6.74 14.94 8.27
CA LEU A 120 6.60 13.78 9.15
C LEU A 120 7.88 12.94 9.13
N ASN A 121 8.41 12.63 7.95
CA ASN A 121 9.63 11.86 7.79
C ASN A 121 10.85 12.54 8.44
N ALA A 122 10.87 13.87 8.50
CA ALA A 122 11.93 14.62 9.19
C ALA A 122 11.79 14.58 10.73
N ALA A 123 10.57 14.44 11.24
CA ALA A 123 10.29 14.31 12.67
C ALA A 123 10.35 12.84 13.16
N MET A 124 10.24 11.87 12.26
CA MET A 124 10.26 10.45 12.58
C MET A 124 11.67 9.98 12.92
N ILE A 125 11.78 9.16 13.97
CA ILE A 125 13.01 8.43 14.29
C ILE A 125 13.11 7.26 13.31
N GLN A 126 14.18 7.23 12.53
CA GLN A 126 14.38 6.21 11.50
C GLN A 126 14.68 4.84 12.13
N ASP A 127 14.00 3.82 11.61
CA ASP A 127 14.33 2.44 11.93
C ASP A 127 15.68 2.06 11.29
N SER A 128 16.47 1.26 12.01
CA SER A 128 17.78 0.80 11.52
C SER A 128 17.70 -0.42 10.59
N GLY A 129 16.50 -0.98 10.39
CA GLY A 129 16.26 -2.12 9.53
C GLY A 129 16.58 -1.81 8.07
N VAL A 130 17.60 -2.49 7.55
CA VAL A 130 17.93 -2.44 6.13
C VAL A 130 17.27 -3.65 5.46
N PRO A 131 16.60 -3.47 4.31
CA PRO A 131 16.10 -4.60 3.53
C PRO A 131 17.22 -5.61 3.21
N PRO A 132 16.91 -6.92 3.13
CA PRO A 132 17.90 -7.90 2.74
C PRO A 132 18.44 -7.62 1.33
N PHE A 133 19.69 -8.01 1.06
CA PHE A 133 20.25 -7.91 -0.28
C PHE A 133 19.48 -8.79 -1.25
N THR A 134 18.98 -8.18 -2.32
CA THR A 134 18.14 -8.83 -3.31
C THR A 134 18.85 -9.98 -4.00
N GLU A 135 20.13 -9.80 -4.32
CA GLU A 135 20.97 -10.79 -4.99
C GLU A 135 21.17 -12.02 -4.12
N GLN A 136 21.55 -11.83 -2.86
CA GLN A 136 21.74 -12.95 -1.92
C GLN A 136 20.43 -13.71 -1.67
N THR A 137 19.33 -12.98 -1.57
CA THR A 137 18.00 -13.59 -1.42
C THR A 137 17.66 -14.43 -2.66
N ALA A 138 17.90 -13.90 -3.87
CA ALA A 138 17.67 -14.63 -5.11
C ALA A 138 18.59 -15.85 -5.26
N GLU A 139 19.87 -15.73 -4.92
CA GLU A 139 20.84 -16.84 -4.94
C GLU A 139 20.46 -17.96 -3.97
N SER A 140 19.93 -17.62 -2.79
CA SER A 140 19.46 -18.63 -1.83
C SER A 140 18.30 -19.47 -2.36
N MET A 141 17.58 -18.95 -3.35
CA MET A 141 16.51 -19.65 -4.04
C MET A 141 17.03 -20.43 -5.26
N GLY A 142 18.32 -20.37 -5.59
CA GLY A 142 18.95 -21.16 -6.65
C GLY A 142 18.70 -22.67 -6.51
N ASP A 143 18.86 -23.41 -7.61
CA ASP A 143 18.64 -24.86 -7.69
C ASP A 143 17.23 -25.39 -7.37
N HIS A 144 16.23 -24.50 -7.21
CA HIS A 144 14.84 -24.90 -7.12
C HIS A 144 14.20 -25.01 -8.51
N ALA A 145 13.46 -26.09 -8.76
CA ALA A 145 12.84 -26.36 -10.06
C ALA A 145 11.59 -25.52 -10.34
N CYS A 146 10.96 -24.95 -9.31
CA CYS A 146 9.72 -24.16 -9.40
C CYS A 146 9.77 -22.97 -8.45
N TYR A 147 9.26 -21.82 -8.89
CA TYR A 147 9.12 -20.61 -8.09
C TYR A 147 7.68 -20.12 -8.10
N GLY A 148 7.21 -19.63 -6.95
CA GLY A 148 5.96 -18.89 -6.82
C GLY A 148 6.27 -17.48 -6.34
N CYS A 149 5.73 -16.48 -7.03
CA CYS A 149 5.82 -15.07 -6.62
C CYS A 149 4.41 -14.59 -6.29
N LEU A 150 4.26 -14.00 -5.11
CA LEU A 150 3.02 -13.43 -4.62
C LEU A 150 3.30 -11.98 -4.22
N ASP A 151 2.37 -11.10 -4.51
CA ASP A 151 2.44 -9.69 -4.14
C ASP A 151 1.22 -9.30 -3.32
N LEU A 152 1.42 -8.44 -2.33
CA LEU A 152 0.34 -7.94 -1.47
C LEU A 152 -0.29 -6.72 -2.12
N TYR A 153 -1.57 -6.82 -2.46
CA TYR A 153 -2.31 -5.71 -3.04
C TYR A 153 -2.59 -4.65 -1.97
N VAL A 154 -1.92 -3.49 -2.07
CA VAL A 154 -2.04 -2.37 -1.11
C VAL A 154 -1.56 -2.75 0.31
N GLY A 155 -0.49 -3.56 0.40
CA GLY A 155 -0.02 -4.13 1.67
C GLY A 155 0.30 -3.14 2.81
N TYR A 156 0.55 -1.86 2.52
CA TYR A 156 0.73 -0.85 3.56
C TYR A 156 -0.57 -0.53 4.32
N ASP A 157 -1.69 -0.45 3.61
CA ASP A 157 -2.97 -0.07 4.20
C ASP A 157 -3.62 -1.22 4.98
N GLU A 158 -3.13 -2.46 4.82
CA GLU A 158 -3.56 -3.61 5.61
C GLU A 158 -3.09 -3.52 7.07
N ARG A 159 -2.11 -2.64 7.37
CA ARG A 159 -1.67 -2.37 8.73
C ARG A 159 -2.37 -1.14 9.31
N VAL A 160 -2.93 -1.30 10.50
CA VAL A 160 -3.60 -0.23 11.23
C VAL A 160 -2.59 0.67 11.93
N LEU A 161 -2.80 1.99 11.90
CA LEU A 161 -2.04 2.95 12.70
C LEU A 161 -2.65 3.07 14.11
N ALA A 162 -1.78 3.18 15.12
CA ALA A 162 -2.20 3.44 16.49
C ALA A 162 -3.03 4.76 16.54
N PRO A 163 -4.19 4.79 17.23
CA PRO A 163 -5.11 5.93 17.23
C PRO A 163 -4.45 7.28 17.53
N ASP A 164 -3.56 7.31 18.53
CA ASP A 164 -2.88 8.54 18.98
C ASP A 164 -1.93 9.15 17.94
N LEU A 165 -1.61 8.40 16.88
CA LEU A 165 -0.63 8.80 15.87
C LEU A 165 -1.26 9.16 14.51
N ARG A 166 -2.57 8.94 14.35
CA ARG A 166 -3.25 9.18 13.07
C ARG A 166 -3.24 10.66 12.70
N ASP A 167 -3.28 11.50 13.72
CA ASP A 167 -3.11 12.96 13.67
C ASP A 167 -1.86 13.42 12.92
N PHE A 168 -0.75 12.69 12.94
CA PHE A 168 0.48 13.08 12.24
C PHE A 168 0.31 13.08 10.71
N THR A 169 -0.66 12.32 10.21
CA THR A 169 -0.92 12.17 8.78
C THR A 169 -2.04 13.08 8.28
N THR A 170 -2.59 13.95 9.13
CA THR A 170 -3.73 14.82 8.80
C THR A 170 -3.43 15.76 7.63
N PHE A 171 -4.42 15.93 6.77
CA PHE A 171 -4.40 16.77 5.59
C PHE A 171 -5.76 17.41 5.34
N GLN A 172 -5.78 18.53 4.59
CA GLN A 172 -7.03 19.22 4.26
C GLN A 172 -7.41 18.98 2.81
N THR A 173 -8.68 18.65 2.56
CA THR A 173 -9.28 18.53 1.22
C THR A 173 -10.42 19.54 1.07
N PRO A 174 -10.96 19.72 -0.15
CA PRO A 174 -12.18 20.51 -0.33
C PRO A 174 -13.42 19.98 0.43
N LEU A 175 -13.41 18.71 0.85
CA LEU A 175 -14.51 18.10 1.62
C LEU A 175 -14.35 18.27 3.13
N GLY A 176 -13.17 18.67 3.62
CA GLY A 176 -12.88 18.76 5.05
C GLY A 176 -11.45 18.35 5.40
N THR A 177 -11.18 18.29 6.70
CA THR A 177 -9.92 17.82 7.27
C THR A 177 -10.05 16.35 7.65
N PHE A 178 -9.07 15.56 7.20
CA PHE A 178 -9.01 14.11 7.40
C PHE A 178 -7.60 13.74 7.88
#